data_AF-A0A937SNH0-F1
#
_entry.id   AF-A0A937SNH0-F1
#
_cell.length_a   1.000
_cell.length_b   1.000
_cell.length_c   1.000
_cell.angle_alpha   90.00
_cell.angle_beta   90.00
_cell.angle_gamma   90.00
#
_symmetry.space_group_name_H-M   'P 1'
#
loop_
_entity.id
_entity.type
_entity.pdbx_description
1 polymer ?
#
loop_
_entity_poly.entity_id
_entity_poly.type
_entity_poly.pdbx_seq_one_letter_code
_entity_poly.pdbx_strand_id
1 'polypeptide(L)'
;MTLKALLFDVDGTLADTEDAHRQAFNAAFEAFGHNWHWDQTLYKDLLKVTGGRHRIRHYLESADPALLRTPDIDEAIAALHRKKTDFYVGMLESGAVPLRPGI
;
A
#
# COMPACT_ATOMS: atom_id res chain seq x y z
N MET A 1 23.35 -22.15 24.57
CA MET A 1 23.15 -22.14 23.10
C MET A 1 23.37 -20.72 22.61
N THR A 2 24.18 -20.53 21.58
CA THR A 2 24.39 -19.21 20.94
C THR A 2 23.42 -19.04 19.79
N LEU A 3 22.69 -17.92 19.80
CA LEU A 3 21.82 -17.50 18.70
C LEU A 3 22.66 -17.32 17.43
N LYS A 4 22.22 -17.93 16.32
CA LYS A 4 22.96 -17.90 15.05
C LYS A 4 22.39 -16.93 14.03
N ALA A 5 21.09 -16.62 14.10
CA ALA A 5 20.42 -15.65 13.22
C ALA A 5 19.08 -15.18 13.81
N LEU A 6 18.68 -13.96 13.43
CA LEU A 6 17.30 -13.46 13.47
C LEU A 6 16.91 -13.01 12.08
N LEU A 7 15.69 -13.35 11.67
CA LEU A 7 15.08 -12.86 10.45
C LEU A 7 13.85 -12.06 10.87
N PHE A 8 13.88 -10.76 10.59
CA PHE A 8 12.76 -9.86 10.85
C PHE A 8 11.97 -9.69 9.56
N ASP A 9 10.64 -9.76 9.68
CA ASP A 9 9.77 -9.13 8.70
C ASP A 9 9.88 -7.60 8.82
N VAL A 10 9.42 -6.86 7.82
CA VAL A 10 9.47 -5.39 7.83
C VAL A 10 8.19 -4.82 8.42
N ASP A 11 7.08 -5.06 7.75
CA ASP A 11 5.79 -4.43 8.06
C ASP A 11 5.20 -4.99 9.35
N GLY A 12 4.89 -4.10 10.31
CA GLY A 12 4.37 -4.49 11.62
C GLY A 12 5.39 -5.21 12.50
N THR A 13 6.65 -5.32 12.08
CA THR A 13 7.75 -5.93 12.84
C THR A 13 8.87 -4.93 13.14
N LEU A 14 9.47 -4.33 12.11
CA LEU A 14 10.48 -3.27 12.31
C LEU A 14 9.81 -1.91 12.56
N ALA A 15 8.69 -1.65 11.89
CA ALA A 15 7.94 -0.42 11.98
C ALA A 15 6.45 -0.68 11.73
N ASP A 16 5.59 0.11 12.36
CA ASP A 16 4.15 0.09 12.09
C ASP A 16 3.86 0.89 10.80
N THR A 17 4.11 0.25 9.65
CA THR A 17 4.11 0.88 8.31
C THR A 17 2.75 0.86 7.63
N GLU A 18 1.77 0.11 8.15
CA GLU A 18 0.48 -0.10 7.47
C GLU A 18 -0.24 1.21 7.15
N ASP A 19 -0.22 2.17 8.07
CA ASP A 19 -0.86 3.47 7.85
C ASP A 19 -0.11 4.31 6.82
N ALA A 20 1.23 4.23 6.78
CA ALA A 20 2.04 4.87 5.75
C ALA A 20 1.77 4.26 4.36
N HIS A 21 1.57 2.94 4.27
CA HIS A 21 1.13 2.31 3.02
C HIS A 21 -0.24 2.83 2.58
N ARG A 22 -1.20 2.94 3.50
CA ARG A 22 -2.55 3.45 3.23
C ARG A 22 -2.52 4.90 2.74
N GLN A 23 -1.77 5.77 3.44
CA GLN A 23 -1.60 7.17 3.04
C GLN A 23 -0.95 7.27 1.66
N ALA A 24 0.07 6.47 1.36
CA ALA A 24 0.71 6.45 0.06
C ALA A 24 -0.23 5.97 -1.08
N PHE A 25 -1.16 5.05 -0.81
CA PHE A 25 -2.21 4.69 -1.77
C PHE A 25 -3.13 5.88 -2.04
N ASN A 26 -3.62 6.55 -0.99
CA ASN A 26 -4.50 7.71 -1.14
C ASN A 26 -3.83 8.86 -1.92
N ALA A 27 -2.56 9.15 -1.63
CA ALA A 27 -1.78 10.12 -2.38
C ALA A 27 -1.61 9.72 -3.86
N ALA A 28 -1.44 8.43 -4.15
CA ALA A 28 -1.38 7.94 -5.52
C ALA A 28 -2.73 8.06 -6.24
N PHE A 29 -3.85 7.80 -5.57
CA PHE A 29 -5.19 7.98 -6.14
C PHE A 29 -5.43 9.43 -6.53
N GLU A 30 -5.13 10.37 -5.62
CA GLU A 30 -5.25 11.80 -5.86
C GLU A 30 -4.35 12.26 -7.02
N ALA A 31 -3.11 11.79 -7.09
CA ALA A 31 -2.17 12.12 -8.18
C ALA A 31 -2.64 11.62 -9.56
N PHE A 32 -3.46 10.57 -9.61
CA PHE A 32 -4.08 10.05 -10.83
C PHE A 32 -5.48 10.65 -11.08
N GLY A 33 -5.96 11.54 -10.22
CA GLY A 33 -7.28 12.17 -10.33
C GLY A 33 -8.44 11.26 -9.94
N HIS A 34 -8.19 10.14 -9.27
CA HIS A 34 -9.24 9.29 -8.72
C HIS A 34 -9.77 9.90 -7.42
N ASN A 35 -11.09 9.87 -7.25
CA ASN A 35 -11.77 10.29 -6.02
C ASN A 35 -11.80 9.18 -4.96
N TRP A 36 -10.98 8.14 -5.10
CA TRP A 36 -10.92 7.02 -4.17
C TRP A 36 -10.21 7.44 -2.89
N HIS A 37 -10.77 7.01 -1.77
CA HIS A 37 -10.15 7.19 -0.47
C HIS A 37 -10.31 5.92 0.36
N TRP A 38 -9.18 5.33 0.74
CA TRP A 38 -9.14 4.20 1.65
C TRP A 38 -8.93 4.70 3.08
N ASP A 39 -10.01 4.68 3.86
CA ASP A 39 -9.94 4.86 5.31
C ASP A 39 -9.33 3.62 5.98
N GLN A 40 -9.10 3.70 7.29
CA GLN A 40 -8.46 2.61 8.04
C GLN A 40 -9.31 1.32 8.06
N THR A 41 -10.63 1.45 8.12
CA THR A 41 -11.55 0.31 8.19
C THR A 41 -11.52 -0.47 6.87
N LEU A 42 -11.70 0.24 5.76
CA LEU A 42 -11.63 -0.34 4.42
C LEU A 42 -10.23 -0.91 4.15
N TYR A 43 -9.17 -0.20 4.51
CA TYR A 43 -7.82 -0.68 4.27
C TYR A 43 -7.52 -1.97 5.05
N LYS A 44 -8.02 -2.09 6.28
CA LYS A 44 -7.89 -3.32 7.08
C LYS A 44 -8.57 -4.53 6.41
N ASP A 45 -9.71 -4.33 5.76
CA ASP A 45 -10.34 -5.39 4.97
C ASP A 45 -9.55 -5.71 3.70
N LEU A 46 -9.05 -4.68 3.01
CA LEU A 46 -8.23 -4.83 1.81
C LEU A 46 -6.88 -5.50 2.09
N LEU A 47 -6.34 -5.43 3.31
CA LEU A 47 -5.12 -6.13 3.73
C LEU A 47 -5.24 -7.67 3.63
N LYS A 48 -6.48 -8.21 3.63
CA LYS A 48 -6.74 -9.64 3.39
C LYS A 48 -6.34 -10.10 1.98
N VAL A 49 -6.25 -9.17 1.03
CA VAL A 49 -5.76 -9.43 -0.34
C VAL A 49 -4.26 -9.15 -0.39
N THR A 50 -3.45 -10.13 -0.74
CA THR A 50 -1.99 -10.00 -0.76
C THR A 50 -1.48 -9.27 -2.01
N GLY A 51 -0.53 -8.36 -1.80
CA GLY A 51 0.11 -7.58 -2.87
C GLY A 51 -0.71 -6.35 -3.29
N GLY A 52 -0.04 -5.20 -3.36
CA GLY A 52 -0.70 -3.91 -3.62
C GLY A 52 -1.45 -3.83 -4.95
N ARG A 53 -0.93 -4.45 -6.02
CA ARG A 53 -1.62 -4.49 -7.33
C ARG A 53 -2.91 -5.30 -7.29
N HIS A 54 -2.89 -6.47 -6.65
CA HIS A 54 -4.10 -7.29 -6.50
C HIS A 54 -5.12 -6.58 -5.62
N ARG A 55 -4.66 -5.87 -4.59
CA ARG A 55 -5.52 -5.06 -3.72
C ARG A 55 -6.26 -3.95 -4.46
N ILE A 56 -5.57 -3.22 -5.34
CA ILE A 56 -6.21 -2.22 -6.21
C ILE A 56 -7.25 -2.90 -7.11
N ARG A 57 -6.89 -4.00 -7.78
CA ARG A 57 -7.82 -4.72 -8.67
C ARG A 57 -9.06 -5.18 -7.90
N HIS A 58 -8.87 -5.79 -6.73
CA HIS A 58 -9.98 -6.28 -5.90
C HIS A 58 -10.90 -5.14 -5.43
N TYR A 59 -10.33 -3.99 -5.06
CA TYR A 59 -11.15 -2.81 -4.74
C TYR A 59 -12.03 -2.39 -5.94
N LEU A 60 -11.49 -2.40 -7.14
CA LEU A 60 -12.23 -2.02 -8.36
C LEU A 60 -13.36 -3.00 -8.71
N GLU A 61 -13.28 -4.26 -8.30
CA GLU A 61 -14.37 -5.23 -8.51
C GLU A 61 -15.69 -4.79 -7.86
N SER A 62 -15.62 -3.94 -6.83
CA SER A 62 -16.80 -3.37 -6.16
C SER A 62 -16.98 -1.88 -6.43
N ALA A 63 -15.90 -1.10 -6.44
CA ALA A 63 -15.96 0.35 -6.56
C ALA A 63 -16.23 0.85 -7.98
N ASP A 64 -15.61 0.21 -8.99
CA ASP A 64 -15.80 0.57 -10.40
C ASP A 64 -15.51 -0.63 -11.33
N PRO A 65 -16.47 -1.57 -11.47
CA PRO A 65 -16.30 -2.73 -12.34
C PRO A 65 -16.21 -2.38 -13.82
N ALA A 66 -16.64 -1.18 -14.21
CA ALA A 66 -16.55 -0.73 -15.59
C ALA A 66 -15.11 -0.36 -15.95
N LEU A 67 -14.37 0.27 -15.03
CA LEU A 67 -12.95 0.57 -15.20
C LEU A 67 -12.13 -0.71 -15.43
N LEU A 68 -12.49 -1.82 -14.79
CA LEU A 68 -11.85 -3.13 -15.00
C LEU A 68 -11.99 -3.68 -16.44
N ARG A 69 -12.91 -3.16 -17.24
CA ARG A 69 -13.13 -3.58 -18.63
C ARG A 69 -12.35 -2.73 -19.63
N THR A 70 -11.64 -1.70 -19.17
CA THR A 70 -10.81 -0.87 -20.04
C THR A 70 -9.58 -1.67 -20.49
N PRO A 71 -9.14 -1.55 -21.76
CA PRO A 71 -8.02 -2.35 -22.29
C PRO A 71 -6.71 -2.20 -21.50
N ASP A 72 -6.46 -1.01 -20.95
CA ASP A 72 -5.18 -0.64 -20.34
C ASP A 72 -5.18 -0.74 -18.81
N ILE A 73 -6.19 -1.39 -18.23
CA ILE A 73 -6.37 -1.42 -16.76
C ILE A 73 -5.16 -2.01 -16.03
N ASP A 74 -4.55 -3.05 -16.59
CA ASP A 74 -3.40 -3.71 -15.97
C ASP A 74 -2.18 -2.79 -15.90
N GLU A 75 -1.97 -1.99 -16.95
CA GLU A 75 -0.92 -0.98 -17.00
C GLU A 75 -1.24 0.19 -16.05
N ALA A 76 -2.49 0.64 -16.01
CA ALA A 76 -2.94 1.69 -15.09
C ALA A 76 -2.74 1.29 -13.62
N ILE A 77 -3.13 0.06 -13.23
CA ILE A 77 -2.89 -0.48 -11.89
C ILE A 77 -1.40 -0.56 -11.58
N ALA A 78 -0.58 -0.98 -12.55
CA ALA A 78 0.87 -1.03 -12.37
C ALA A 78 1.48 0.36 -12.20
N ALA A 79 1.03 1.36 -12.96
CA ALA A 79 1.46 2.75 -12.86
C ALA A 79 1.08 3.37 -11.51
N LEU A 80 -0.17 3.16 -11.08
CA LEU A 80 -0.65 3.61 -9.77
C LEU A 80 0.18 3.00 -8.65
N HIS A 81 0.44 1.69 -8.71
CA HIS A 81 1.25 1.01 -7.70
C HIS A 81 2.70 1.53 -7.66
N ARG A 82 3.31 1.81 -8.82
CA ARG A 82 4.64 2.45 -8.87
C ARG A 82 4.61 3.82 -8.19
N LYS A 83 3.62 4.66 -8.50
CA LYS A 83 3.50 5.99 -7.88
C LYS A 83 3.27 5.92 -6.37
N LYS A 84 2.47 4.95 -5.91
CA LYS A 84 2.31 4.66 -4.47
C LYS A 84 3.65 4.28 -3.83
N THR A 85 4.50 3.51 -4.52
CA THR A 85 5.83 3.17 -4.02
C THR A 85 6.68 4.43 -3.86
N ASP A 86 6.67 5.34 -4.85
CA ASP A 86 7.41 6.60 -4.76
C ASP A 86 6.97 7.44 -3.56
N PHE A 87 5.66 7.57 -3.33
CA PHE A 87 5.13 8.28 -2.16
C PHE A 87 5.54 7.64 -0.85
N TYR A 88 5.48 6.30 -0.77
CA TYR A 88 5.88 5.57 0.42
C TYR A 88 7.36 5.74 0.74
N VAL A 89 8.24 5.63 -0.26
CA VAL A 89 9.68 5.88 -0.09
C VAL A 89 9.92 7.30 0.41
N GLY A 90 9.25 8.30 -0.16
CA GLY A 90 9.36 9.69 0.32
C GLY A 90 8.93 9.87 1.78
N MET A 91 7.89 9.17 2.23
CA MET A 91 7.47 9.20 3.65
C MET A 91 8.50 8.55 4.59
N LEU A 92 9.17 7.49 4.13
CA LEU A 92 10.23 6.85 4.90
C LEU A 92 11.46 7.77 5.02
N GLU A 93 11.86 8.39 3.91
CA GLU A 93 13.00 9.32 3.86
C GLU A 93 12.78 10.57 4.71
N SER A 94 11.52 11.02 4.86
CA SER A 94 11.19 12.15 5.75
C SER A 94 11.17 11.79 7.24
N GLY A 95 11.41 10.52 7.60
CA GLY A 95 11.36 10.05 8.98
C GLY A 95 9.95 9.98 9.57
N ALA A 96 8.91 9.92 8.73
CA ALA A 96 7.51 9.91 9.19
C ALA A 96 7.08 8.55 9.78
N VAL A 97 7.91 7.51 9.64
CA VAL A 97 7.64 6.16 10.15
C VAL A 97 8.77 5.72 11.08
N PRO A 98 8.58 5.81 12.41
CA PRO A 98 9.61 5.41 13.36
C PRO A 98 9.72 3.88 13.48
N LEU A 99 10.89 3.40 13.92
CA LEU A 99 11.08 2.01 14.32
C LEU A 99 10.25 1.69 15.57
N ARG A 100 9.81 0.44 15.69
CA ARG A 100 9.11 -0.05 16.90
C ARG A 100 10.07 -0.06 18.09
N PRO A 101 9.60 0.21 19.32
CA PRO A 101 10.46 0.16 20.50
C PRO A 101 11.18 -1.18 20.66
N GLY A 102 12.50 -1.16 20.77
CA GLY A 102 13.33 -2.35 20.94
C GLY A 102 13.86 -2.98 19.64
N ILE A 103 13.54 -2.37 18.50
CA ILE A 103 14.27 -2.51 17.22
C ILE A 103 15.39 -1.47 17.19
#